data_AF-A0A961X0V6-F1
#
_entry.id   AF-A0A961X0V6-F1
#
_cell.length_a   1.000
_cell.length_b   1.000
_cell.length_c   1.000
_cell.angle_alpha   90.00
_cell.angle_beta   90.00
_cell.angle_gamma   90.00
#
_symmetry.space_group_name_H-M   'P 1'
#
loop_
_entity.id
_entity.type
_entity.pdbx_description
1 polymer ?
#
loop_
_entity_poly.entity_id
_entity_poly.type
_entity_poly.pdbx_seq_one_letter_code
_entity_poly.pdbx_strand_id
1 'polypeptide(L)'
;MNAQSKYTQGRPLPLEGETPVLHLSGPALTQALEAATTGAEALGGIERYVTAVALKAKLFQDALGDGKASSIELDALMGLCTFMSSVRRRIAPYLDTAGLDTIRKGFAILFDGANDTTTTDQRMEAFERLFPQDRKHSFVRDLAAEALHYTMPELYPLMCRWVWDAGTNTGALREMWFGDEVDHMMIDVPDTYATFLVLRQELSQFLTANGI
;
A
#
# COMPACT_ATOMS: atom_id res chain seq x y z
N MET A 1 -7.71 -35.42 -1.47
CA MET A 1 -8.74 -34.74 -2.29
C MET A 1 -9.62 -33.93 -1.35
N ASN A 2 -9.23 -32.68 -1.09
CA ASN A 2 -10.08 -31.59 -0.58
C ASN A 2 -9.17 -30.38 -0.26
N ALA A 3 -9.36 -29.29 -1.01
CA ALA A 3 -8.88 -27.96 -0.62
C ALA A 3 -10.01 -26.99 -0.94
N GLN A 4 -10.99 -26.91 -0.02
CA GLN A 4 -11.96 -25.82 -0.02
C GLN A 4 -11.24 -24.56 0.46
N SER A 5 -11.18 -23.57 -0.42
CA SER A 5 -10.75 -22.21 -0.13
C SER A 5 -11.63 -21.61 0.97
N LYS A 6 -11.01 -21.27 2.10
CA LYS A 6 -11.65 -20.50 3.17
C LYS A 6 -11.44 -19.02 2.88
N TYR A 7 -12.26 -18.45 2.01
CA TYR A 7 -12.53 -17.01 2.04
C TYR A 7 -13.23 -16.73 3.37
N THR A 8 -12.44 -16.35 4.37
CA THR A 8 -12.94 -15.94 5.68
C THR A 8 -13.40 -14.51 5.51
N GLN A 9 -14.69 -14.24 5.72
CA GLN A 9 -15.21 -12.88 5.78
C GLN A 9 -14.35 -12.08 6.77
N GLY A 10 -13.72 -11.01 6.27
CA GLY A 10 -12.75 -10.22 7.02
C GLY A 10 -13.38 -9.70 8.32
N ARG A 11 -12.81 -10.10 9.46
CA ARG A 11 -13.11 -9.47 10.74
C ARG A 11 -12.74 -7.97 10.61
N PRO A 12 -13.59 -7.02 11.06
CA PRO A 12 -13.21 -5.62 11.05
C PRO A 12 -11.91 -5.45 11.84
N LEU A 13 -10.90 -4.86 11.21
CA LEU A 13 -9.65 -4.51 11.89
C LEU A 13 -9.94 -3.33 12.82
N PRO A 14 -9.39 -3.33 14.05
CA PRO A 14 -9.65 -2.26 15.00
C PRO A 14 -9.11 -0.92 14.47
N LEU A 15 -9.97 0.10 14.47
CA LEU A 15 -9.59 1.49 14.20
C LEU A 15 -9.59 2.26 15.54
N GLU A 16 -8.57 3.08 15.76
CA GLU A 16 -8.58 4.08 16.82
C GLU A 16 -9.08 5.42 16.26
N GLY A 17 -10.03 6.06 16.93
CA GLY A 17 -10.54 7.40 16.58
C GLY A 17 -11.81 7.42 15.72
N GLU A 18 -12.10 8.60 15.14
CA GLU A 18 -13.24 8.82 14.25
C GLU A 18 -12.94 8.20 12.87
N THR A 19 -13.83 7.34 12.38
CA THR A 19 -13.69 6.69 11.08
C THR A 19 -13.75 7.74 9.96
N PRO A 20 -12.72 7.86 9.10
CA PRO A 20 -12.76 8.76 7.96
C PRO A 20 -13.96 8.47 7.06
N VAL A 21 -14.61 9.53 6.57
CA VAL A 21 -15.69 9.42 5.57
C VAL A 21 -15.11 9.73 4.20
N LEU A 22 -15.22 8.78 3.28
CA LEU A 22 -14.83 8.98 1.89
C LEU A 22 -16.07 9.21 1.04
N HIS A 23 -16.00 10.18 0.14
CA HIS A 23 -17.07 10.48 -0.80
C HIS A 23 -16.66 9.94 -2.16
N LEU A 24 -16.66 8.61 -2.35
CA LEU A 24 -16.28 8.01 -3.62
C LEU A 24 -17.40 8.14 -4.68
N SER A 25 -17.03 8.48 -5.90
CA SER A 25 -17.93 8.63 -7.04
C SER A 25 -18.19 7.29 -7.72
N GLY A 26 -19.39 6.74 -7.54
CA GLY A 26 -19.83 5.51 -8.21
C GLY A 26 -19.58 5.53 -9.74
N PRO A 27 -20.00 6.58 -10.47
CA PRO A 27 -19.72 6.70 -11.90
C PRO A 27 -18.23 6.68 -12.27
N ALA A 28 -17.38 7.36 -11.49
CA ALA A 28 -15.93 7.36 -11.72
C ALA A 28 -15.33 5.97 -11.49
N LEU A 29 -15.76 5.27 -10.43
CA LEU A 29 -15.36 3.90 -10.15
C LEU A 29 -15.77 2.93 -11.26
N THR A 30 -17.02 3.03 -11.75
CA THR A 30 -17.51 2.20 -12.86
C THR A 30 -16.68 2.44 -14.12
N GLN A 31 -16.44 3.70 -14.49
CA GLN A 31 -15.63 4.03 -15.66
C GLN A 31 -14.19 3.52 -15.51
N ALA A 32 -13.58 3.68 -14.34
CA ALA A 32 -12.23 3.21 -14.08
C ALA A 32 -12.14 1.68 -14.15
N LEU A 33 -13.13 0.96 -13.60
CA LEU A 33 -13.18 -0.50 -13.66
C LEU A 33 -13.34 -1.01 -15.10
N GLU A 34 -14.25 -0.42 -15.88
CA GLU A 34 -14.45 -0.74 -17.30
C GLU A 34 -13.17 -0.48 -18.12
N ALA A 35 -12.50 0.66 -17.88
CA ALA A 35 -11.25 0.99 -18.55
C ALA A 35 -10.13 0.00 -18.20
N ALA A 36 -10.03 -0.39 -16.92
CA ALA A 36 -9.03 -1.34 -16.45
C ALA A 36 -9.24 -2.74 -17.02
N THR A 37 -10.47 -3.26 -17.02
CA THR A 37 -10.79 -4.58 -17.59
C THR A 37 -10.58 -4.60 -19.09
N THR A 38 -11.13 -3.62 -19.81
CA THR A 38 -10.97 -3.50 -21.27
C THR A 38 -9.50 -3.36 -21.68
N GLY A 39 -8.74 -2.51 -20.97
CA GLY A 39 -7.32 -2.31 -21.24
C GLY A 39 -6.47 -3.56 -20.96
N ALA A 40 -6.89 -4.39 -20.00
CA ALA A 40 -6.20 -5.62 -19.64
C ALA A 40 -6.40 -6.76 -20.65
N GLU A 41 -7.50 -6.76 -21.42
CA GLU A 41 -7.80 -7.81 -22.41
C GLU A 41 -6.64 -8.07 -23.38
N ALA A 42 -6.07 -7.00 -23.95
CA ALA A 42 -4.96 -7.11 -24.89
C ALA A 42 -3.68 -7.72 -24.27
N LEU A 43 -3.60 -7.77 -22.94
CA LEU A 43 -2.46 -8.28 -22.18
C LEU A 43 -2.75 -9.62 -21.50
N GLY A 44 -3.92 -10.23 -21.78
CA GLY A 44 -4.33 -11.53 -21.24
C GLY A 44 -5.28 -11.45 -20.05
N GLY A 45 -6.06 -10.38 -19.96
CA GLY A 45 -7.11 -10.20 -18.95
C GLY A 45 -6.60 -9.62 -17.63
N ILE A 46 -7.54 -9.17 -16.80
CA ILE A 46 -7.26 -8.60 -15.47
C ILE A 46 -6.64 -9.63 -14.53
N GLU A 47 -6.94 -10.91 -14.73
CA GLU A 47 -6.45 -12.06 -13.98
C GLU A 47 -4.92 -12.18 -14.05
N ARG A 48 -4.32 -11.80 -15.19
CA ARG A 48 -2.87 -11.78 -15.34
C ARG A 48 -2.22 -10.73 -14.42
N TYR A 49 -2.86 -9.58 -14.25
CA TYR A 49 -2.42 -8.55 -13.31
C TYR A 49 -2.58 -9.01 -11.87
N VAL A 50 -3.73 -9.62 -11.53
CA VAL A 50 -3.94 -10.21 -10.20
C VAL A 50 -2.86 -11.24 -9.88
N THR A 51 -2.54 -12.13 -10.84
CA THR A 51 -1.47 -13.11 -10.70
C THR A 51 -0.09 -12.45 -10.50
N ALA A 52 0.21 -11.39 -11.24
CA ALA A 52 1.48 -10.66 -11.09
C ALA A 52 1.58 -9.97 -9.72
N VAL A 53 0.49 -9.40 -9.22
CA VAL A 53 0.42 -8.79 -7.88
C VAL A 53 0.61 -9.86 -6.80
N ALA A 54 -0.03 -11.03 -6.93
CA ALA A 54 0.14 -12.14 -6.01
C ALA A 54 1.59 -12.66 -5.99
N LEU A 55 2.25 -12.74 -7.15
CA LEU A 55 3.66 -13.10 -7.24
C LEU A 55 4.55 -12.07 -6.54
N LYS A 56 4.28 -10.77 -6.73
CA LYS A 56 4.99 -9.70 -6.01
C LYS A 56 4.82 -9.84 -4.51
N ALA A 57 3.60 -10.08 -4.01
CA ALA A 57 3.36 -10.32 -2.58
C ALA A 57 4.19 -11.51 -2.07
N LYS A 58 4.23 -12.62 -2.82
CA LYS A 58 5.02 -13.80 -2.44
C LYS A 58 6.51 -13.50 -2.31
N LEU A 59 7.09 -12.73 -3.23
CA LEU A 59 8.50 -12.30 -3.15
C LEU A 59 8.80 -11.51 -1.87
N PHE A 60 7.90 -10.61 -1.48
CA PHE A 60 8.04 -9.82 -0.25
C PHE A 60 7.88 -10.66 1.00
N GLN A 61 6.91 -11.57 1.02
CA GLN A 61 6.72 -12.52 2.12
C GLN A 61 7.96 -13.40 2.31
N ASP A 62 8.55 -13.90 1.23
CA ASP A 62 9.73 -14.77 1.30
C ASP A 62 10.97 -14.00 1.81
N ALA A 63 11.10 -12.71 1.46
CA ALA A 63 12.24 -11.87 1.81
C ALA A 63 12.13 -11.18 3.18
N LEU A 64 10.93 -10.75 3.58
CA LEU A 64 10.71 -9.93 4.80
C LEU A 64 9.90 -10.66 5.87
N GLY A 65 9.10 -11.66 5.50
CA GLY A 65 8.30 -12.44 6.43
C GLY A 65 9.14 -13.28 7.38
N ASP A 66 8.48 -13.94 8.34
CA ASP A 66 9.08 -14.87 9.30
C ASP A 66 10.31 -14.29 10.04
N GLY A 67 10.27 -13.00 10.36
CA GLY A 67 11.34 -12.30 11.09
C GLY A 67 12.59 -11.96 10.27
N LYS A 68 12.59 -12.18 8.95
CA LYS A 68 13.74 -11.89 8.07
C LYS A 68 13.94 -10.41 7.80
N ALA A 69 12.90 -9.60 8.02
CA ALA A 69 12.89 -8.15 7.80
C ALA A 69 14.11 -7.41 8.37
N SER A 70 14.53 -7.72 9.61
CA SER A 70 15.66 -7.07 10.28
C SER A 70 17.03 -7.50 9.77
N SER A 71 17.09 -8.57 8.96
CA SER A 71 18.34 -9.16 8.45
C SER A 71 18.30 -9.35 6.93
N ILE A 72 17.46 -8.59 6.23
CA ILE A 72 17.37 -8.69 4.76
C ILE A 72 18.74 -8.42 4.12
N GLU A 73 19.13 -9.25 3.16
CA GLU A 73 20.37 -9.08 2.40
C GLU A 73 20.22 -8.01 1.30
N LEU A 74 21.34 -7.38 0.92
CA LEU A 74 21.35 -6.30 -0.07
C LEU A 74 20.70 -6.71 -1.40
N ASP A 75 21.07 -7.88 -1.93
CA ASP A 75 20.53 -8.38 -3.20
C ASP A 75 19.02 -8.63 -3.12
N ALA A 76 18.53 -9.14 -1.98
CA ALA A 76 17.11 -9.34 -1.76
C ALA A 76 16.37 -8.00 -1.72
N LEU A 77 16.90 -7.01 -0.99
CA LEU A 77 16.34 -5.66 -0.94
C LEU A 77 16.29 -5.02 -2.34
N MET A 78 17.37 -5.13 -3.12
CA MET A 78 17.42 -4.64 -4.50
C MET A 78 16.37 -5.33 -5.40
N GLY A 79 16.17 -6.64 -5.19
CA GLY A 79 15.12 -7.41 -5.84
C GLY A 79 13.72 -6.85 -5.55
N LEU A 80 13.40 -6.58 -4.28
CA LEU A 80 12.12 -5.96 -3.90
C LEU A 80 11.94 -4.57 -4.49
N CYS A 81 12.96 -3.72 -4.37
CA CYS A 81 12.95 -2.34 -4.87
C CYS A 81 12.74 -2.27 -6.39
N THR A 82 13.08 -3.30 -7.15
CA THR A 82 12.84 -3.35 -8.60
C THR A 82 11.36 -3.24 -8.97
N PHE A 83 10.47 -3.66 -8.06
CA PHE A 83 9.01 -3.64 -8.25
C PHE A 83 8.32 -2.40 -7.64
N MET A 84 9.08 -1.50 -7.01
CA MET A 84 8.57 -0.30 -6.33
C MET A 84 8.97 0.94 -7.15
N SER A 85 8.11 1.43 -8.03
CA SER A 85 8.51 2.44 -9.03
C SER A 85 9.02 3.76 -8.41
N SER A 86 8.42 4.21 -7.30
CA SER A 86 8.82 5.42 -6.58
C SER A 86 10.13 5.25 -5.80
N VAL A 87 10.40 4.03 -5.31
CA VAL A 87 11.61 3.68 -4.55
C VAL A 87 12.79 3.37 -5.49
N ARG A 88 12.57 2.55 -6.53
CA ARG A 88 13.60 2.07 -7.47
C ARG A 88 14.48 3.18 -8.01
N ARG A 89 13.88 4.32 -8.32
CA ARG A 89 14.56 5.48 -8.92
C ARG A 89 15.42 6.26 -7.94
N ARG A 90 15.26 6.04 -6.62
CA ARG A 90 15.77 6.90 -5.55
C ARG A 90 16.55 6.15 -4.47
N ILE A 91 16.44 4.83 -4.41
CA ILE A 91 17.07 4.00 -3.38
C ILE A 91 18.58 3.86 -3.55
N ALA A 92 19.13 4.09 -4.75
CA ALA A 92 20.55 3.81 -5.06
C ALA A 92 21.57 4.40 -4.06
N PRO A 93 21.43 5.64 -3.55
CA PRO A 93 22.34 6.20 -2.54
C PRO A 93 22.30 5.47 -1.18
N TYR A 94 21.30 4.62 -0.95
CA TYR A 94 21.08 3.87 0.30
C TYR A 94 21.44 2.39 0.18
N LEU A 95 22.09 1.99 -0.92
CA LEU A 95 22.54 0.61 -1.15
C LEU A 95 23.97 0.36 -0.65
N ASP A 96 24.54 1.28 0.13
CA ASP A 96 25.77 1.05 0.89
C ASP A 96 25.47 0.41 2.25
N THR A 97 26.52 0.07 3.01
CA THR A 97 26.37 -0.61 4.31
C THR A 97 25.56 0.23 5.31
N ALA A 98 25.81 1.54 5.38
CA ALA A 98 25.12 2.40 6.35
C ALA A 98 23.62 2.58 6.01
N GLY A 99 23.31 2.73 4.72
CA GLY A 99 21.94 2.79 4.21
C GLY A 99 21.20 1.47 4.45
N LEU A 100 21.83 0.33 4.16
CA LEU A 100 21.25 -0.98 4.42
C LEU A 100 20.96 -1.21 5.90
N ASP A 101 21.88 -0.84 6.79
CA ASP A 101 21.67 -0.96 8.24
C ASP A 101 20.54 -0.05 8.72
N THR A 102 20.40 1.15 8.13
CA THR A 102 19.28 2.05 8.41
C THR A 102 17.95 1.43 7.98
N ILE A 103 17.89 0.83 6.78
CA ILE A 103 16.69 0.15 6.26
C ILE A 103 16.33 -1.06 7.13
N ARG A 104 17.31 -1.90 7.50
CA ARG A 104 17.11 -3.05 8.40
C ARG A 104 16.54 -2.63 9.76
N LYS A 105 17.09 -1.55 10.33
CA LYS A 105 16.58 -0.96 11.57
C LYS A 105 15.14 -0.47 11.41
N GLY A 106 14.85 0.19 10.29
CA GLY A 106 13.50 0.61 9.94
C GLY A 106 12.55 -0.58 9.85
N PHE A 107 12.91 -1.61 9.09
CA PHE A 107 12.10 -2.81 8.97
C PHE A 107 11.88 -3.53 10.30
N ALA A 108 12.87 -3.56 11.19
CA ALA A 108 12.68 -4.07 12.54
C ALA A 108 11.59 -3.29 13.29
N ILE A 109 11.62 -1.96 13.26
CA ILE A 109 10.57 -1.10 13.85
C ILE A 109 9.21 -1.33 13.18
N LEU A 110 9.21 -1.44 11.86
CA LEU A 110 7.99 -1.54 11.06
C LEU A 110 7.27 -2.86 11.29
N PHE A 111 8.00 -3.96 11.43
CA PHE A 111 7.43 -5.31 11.59
C PHE A 111 7.27 -5.74 13.05
N ASP A 112 7.89 -5.04 14.01
CA ASP A 112 7.67 -5.31 15.43
C ASP A 112 6.20 -5.10 15.79
N GLY A 113 5.57 -6.12 16.38
CA GLY A 113 4.15 -6.07 16.72
C GLY A 113 3.18 -5.91 15.53
N ALA A 114 3.59 -6.16 14.28
CA ALA A 114 2.79 -5.85 13.08
C ALA A 114 1.45 -6.62 12.93
N ASN A 115 1.14 -7.56 13.82
CA ASN A 115 -0.21 -8.12 13.90
C ASN A 115 -1.21 -7.18 14.60
N ASP A 116 -0.71 -6.23 15.39
CA ASP A 116 -1.49 -5.15 15.99
C ASP A 116 -1.46 -3.92 15.06
N THR A 117 -2.58 -3.69 14.39
CA THR A 117 -2.73 -2.63 13.38
C THR A 117 -3.00 -1.26 14.00
N THR A 118 -3.29 -1.17 15.31
CA THR A 118 -3.53 0.11 16.00
C THR A 118 -2.28 0.99 16.05
N THR A 119 -1.09 0.38 16.01
CA THR A 119 0.20 1.07 16.05
C THR A 119 0.78 1.40 14.67
N THR A 120 0.02 1.15 13.58
CA THR A 120 0.53 1.25 12.21
C THR A 120 1.10 2.63 11.89
N ASP A 121 0.35 3.69 12.17
CA ASP A 121 0.78 5.06 11.86
C ASP A 121 2.05 5.44 12.65
N GLN A 122 2.15 5.01 13.91
CA GLN A 122 3.32 5.25 14.76
C GLN A 122 4.56 4.52 14.23
N ARG A 123 4.41 3.26 13.78
CA ARG A 123 5.51 2.47 13.19
C ARG A 123 5.97 3.03 11.85
N MET A 124 5.03 3.45 11.00
CA MET A 124 5.33 4.14 9.75
C MET A 124 6.12 5.42 10.00
N GLU A 125 5.64 6.27 10.92
CA GLU A 125 6.33 7.51 11.28
C GLU A 125 7.73 7.25 11.86
N ALA A 126 7.86 6.26 12.74
CA ALA A 126 9.15 5.88 13.33
C ALA A 126 10.14 5.35 12.27
N PHE A 127 9.67 4.62 11.26
CA PHE A 127 10.48 4.23 10.10
C PHE A 127 10.95 5.47 9.32
N GLU A 128 10.02 6.37 8.99
CA GLU A 128 10.31 7.58 8.20
C GLU A 128 11.35 8.47 8.90
N ARG A 129 11.28 8.61 10.22
CA ARG A 129 12.22 9.41 11.04
C ARG A 129 13.68 8.92 11.01
N LEU A 130 13.95 7.73 10.52
CA LEU A 130 15.33 7.26 10.32
C LEU A 130 16.04 7.93 9.13
N PHE A 131 15.28 8.58 8.25
CA PHE A 131 15.78 9.24 7.05
C PHE A 131 15.68 10.76 7.18
N PRO A 132 16.41 11.55 6.36
CA PRO A 132 16.25 13.00 6.35
C PRO A 132 14.82 13.40 5.98
N GLN A 133 14.24 14.34 6.73
CA GLN A 133 12.86 14.79 6.55
C GLN A 133 12.77 15.87 5.46
N ASP A 134 13.06 15.50 4.22
CA ASP A 134 13.00 16.39 3.07
C ASP A 134 12.26 15.77 1.87
N ARG A 135 12.00 16.60 0.84
CA ARG A 135 11.32 16.13 -0.38
C ARG A 135 12.10 15.04 -1.12
N LYS A 136 13.42 14.97 -0.99
CA LYS A 136 14.28 13.94 -1.63
C LYS A 136 14.14 12.58 -0.97
N HIS A 137 13.51 12.48 0.20
CA HIS A 137 13.25 11.22 0.89
C HIS A 137 11.76 10.86 0.98
N SER A 138 10.88 11.56 0.26
CA SER A 138 9.45 11.23 0.23
C SER A 138 9.12 9.80 -0.21
N PHE A 139 10.05 9.10 -0.89
CA PHE A 139 9.90 7.69 -1.28
C PHE A 139 9.99 6.70 -0.10
N VAL A 140 10.53 7.14 1.04
CA VAL A 140 10.71 6.29 2.24
C VAL A 140 9.36 5.81 2.77
N ARG A 141 8.32 6.66 2.70
CA ARG A 141 6.95 6.28 3.02
C ARG A 141 6.43 5.16 2.11
N ASP A 142 6.65 5.27 0.80
CA ASP A 142 6.25 4.24 -0.16
C ASP A 142 7.02 2.92 0.05
N LEU A 143 8.31 3.00 0.41
CA LEU A 143 9.10 1.82 0.78
C LEU A 143 8.48 1.08 1.97
N ALA A 144 8.12 1.81 3.04
CA ALA A 144 7.49 1.23 4.22
C ALA A 144 6.08 0.69 3.91
N ALA A 145 5.27 1.47 3.18
CA ALA A 145 3.91 1.08 2.80
C ALA A 145 3.88 -0.19 1.94
N GLU A 146 4.74 -0.26 0.91
CA GLU A 146 4.82 -1.46 0.06
C GLU A 146 5.41 -2.65 0.82
N ALA A 147 6.38 -2.45 1.71
CA ALA A 147 6.90 -3.53 2.56
C ALA A 147 5.79 -4.15 3.42
N LEU A 148 5.01 -3.35 4.13
CA LEU A 148 3.88 -3.84 4.93
C LEU A 148 2.80 -4.50 4.06
N HIS A 149 2.37 -3.81 3.00
CA HIS A 149 1.29 -4.28 2.14
C HIS A 149 1.62 -5.63 1.50
N TYR A 150 2.78 -5.77 0.87
CA TYR A 150 3.09 -7.01 0.16
C TYR A 150 3.49 -8.16 1.08
N THR A 151 4.04 -7.87 2.27
CA THR A 151 4.31 -8.91 3.27
C THR A 151 3.04 -9.35 4.00
N MET A 152 2.11 -8.44 4.30
CA MET A 152 0.90 -8.70 5.11
C MET A 152 -0.36 -8.05 4.48
N PRO A 153 -0.76 -8.45 3.24
CA PRO A 153 -1.78 -7.74 2.45
C PRO A 153 -3.18 -7.72 3.06
N GLU A 154 -3.50 -8.74 3.86
CA GLU A 154 -4.78 -8.81 4.57
C GLU A 154 -4.90 -7.75 5.68
N LEU A 155 -3.79 -7.40 6.31
CA LEU A 155 -3.77 -6.42 7.42
C LEU A 155 -3.52 -5.00 6.94
N TYR A 156 -2.68 -4.83 5.92
CA TYR A 156 -2.22 -3.51 5.48
C TYR A 156 -2.72 -3.20 4.06
N PRO A 157 -3.58 -2.17 3.90
CA PRO A 157 -3.91 -1.65 2.58
C PRO A 157 -2.67 -1.02 1.93
N LEU A 158 -2.76 -0.72 0.63
CA LEU A 158 -1.65 -0.10 -0.10
C LEU A 158 -1.59 1.40 0.23
N MET A 159 -0.83 1.75 1.26
CA MET A 159 -0.75 3.12 1.82
C MET A 159 0.27 4.02 1.11
N CYS A 160 0.47 3.82 -0.20
CA CYS A 160 1.44 4.62 -0.97
C CYS A 160 0.91 6.01 -1.28
N ARG A 161 1.81 6.98 -1.43
CA ARG A 161 1.47 8.39 -1.70
C ARG A 161 0.76 8.60 -3.03
N TRP A 162 0.98 7.72 -4.01
CA TRP A 162 0.26 7.78 -5.28
C TRP A 162 -1.21 7.31 -5.15
N VAL A 163 -1.55 6.56 -4.09
CA VAL A 163 -2.94 6.24 -3.75
C VAL A 163 -3.58 7.46 -3.09
N TRP A 164 -2.96 7.98 -2.03
CA TRP A 164 -3.36 9.24 -1.39
C TRP A 164 -2.19 9.91 -0.68
N ASP A 165 -2.06 11.22 -0.87
CA ASP A 165 -1.09 12.09 -0.21
C ASP A 165 -1.80 13.33 0.27
N ALA A 166 -2.11 13.37 1.57
CA ALA A 166 -2.84 14.50 2.16
C ALA A 166 -2.00 15.79 2.10
N GLY A 167 -0.67 15.68 2.22
CA GLY A 167 0.25 16.81 2.23
C GLY A 167 0.35 17.56 0.90
N THR A 168 0.22 16.86 -0.23
CA THR A 168 0.12 17.49 -1.57
C THR A 168 -1.29 17.48 -2.14
N ASN A 169 -2.25 16.87 -1.44
CA ASN A 169 -3.65 16.70 -1.85
C ASN A 169 -3.77 16.05 -3.23
N THR A 170 -3.00 14.98 -3.47
CA THR A 170 -2.92 14.28 -4.76
C THR A 170 -3.00 12.77 -4.57
N GLY A 171 -3.32 12.05 -5.64
CA GLY A 171 -3.31 10.59 -5.68
C GLY A 171 -4.57 10.03 -6.33
N ALA A 172 -4.62 8.73 -6.51
CA ALA A 172 -5.76 8.02 -7.10
C ALA A 172 -7.09 8.31 -6.38
N LEU A 173 -7.08 8.55 -5.06
CA LEU A 173 -8.28 8.91 -4.31
C LEU A 173 -8.98 10.15 -4.90
N ARG A 174 -8.23 11.15 -5.39
CA ARG A 174 -8.81 12.35 -6.00
C ARG A 174 -9.58 12.02 -7.29
N GLU A 175 -9.03 11.15 -8.13
CA GLU A 175 -9.67 10.71 -9.39
C GLU A 175 -10.99 9.96 -9.14
N MET A 176 -11.16 9.43 -7.93
CA MET A 176 -12.29 8.62 -7.50
C MET A 176 -13.28 9.42 -6.65
N TRP A 177 -13.02 10.70 -6.39
CA TRP A 177 -13.79 11.53 -5.46
C TRP A 177 -15.06 12.09 -6.10
N PHE A 178 -16.12 12.19 -5.31
CA PHE A 178 -17.38 12.82 -5.67
C PHE A 178 -17.41 14.26 -5.17
N GLY A 179 -17.57 15.20 -6.09
CA GLY A 179 -17.71 16.63 -5.78
C GLY A 179 -17.75 17.48 -7.04
N ASP A 180 -18.14 18.74 -6.87
CA ASP A 180 -18.01 19.74 -7.93
C ASP A 180 -16.57 20.25 -7.98
N GLU A 181 -16.03 20.47 -9.19
CA GLU A 181 -14.67 20.99 -9.40
C GLU A 181 -13.58 20.27 -8.59
N VAL A 182 -13.61 18.93 -8.58
CA VAL A 182 -12.67 18.09 -7.81
C VAL A 182 -11.22 18.49 -8.03
N ASP A 183 -10.81 18.88 -9.24
CA ASP A 183 -9.44 19.32 -9.56
C ASP A 183 -9.00 20.61 -8.85
N HIS A 184 -9.96 21.39 -8.33
CA HIS A 184 -9.73 22.68 -7.69
C HIS A 184 -10.09 22.69 -6.20
N MET A 185 -10.69 21.61 -5.68
CA MET A 185 -11.03 21.51 -4.27
C MET A 185 -9.91 20.90 -3.42
N MET A 186 -9.92 21.26 -2.13
CA MET A 186 -9.18 20.54 -1.10
C MET A 186 -10.03 19.40 -0.56
N ILE A 187 -9.53 18.17 -0.66
CA ILE A 187 -10.13 16.99 -0.02
C ILE A 187 -9.53 16.89 1.39
N ASP A 188 -10.32 17.18 2.41
CA ASP A 188 -9.92 17.18 3.81
C ASP A 188 -10.01 15.76 4.40
N VAL A 189 -9.12 14.88 3.92
CA VAL A 189 -9.01 13.49 4.37
C VAL A 189 -7.55 13.22 4.74
N PRO A 190 -7.26 12.77 5.96
CA PRO A 190 -5.88 12.46 6.36
C PRO A 190 -5.36 11.22 5.61
N ASP A 191 -4.05 11.05 5.49
CA ASP A 191 -3.41 9.88 4.89
C ASP A 191 -2.97 8.85 5.94
N THR A 192 -3.83 8.57 6.92
CA THR A 192 -3.60 7.59 7.99
C THR A 192 -3.99 6.17 7.58
N TYR A 193 -3.54 5.17 8.34
CA TYR A 193 -3.97 3.77 8.18
C TYR A 193 -5.49 3.63 8.09
N ALA A 194 -6.22 4.37 8.93
CA ALA A 194 -7.68 4.36 8.94
C ALA A 194 -8.29 4.76 7.59
N THR A 195 -7.78 5.83 6.96
CA THR A 195 -8.24 6.27 5.64
C THR A 195 -8.05 5.19 4.59
N PHE A 196 -6.86 4.59 4.53
CA PHE A 196 -6.59 3.54 3.55
C PHE A 196 -7.38 2.26 3.83
N LEU A 197 -7.71 1.97 5.09
CA LEU A 197 -8.56 0.84 5.46
C LEU A 197 -10.00 1.06 4.96
N VAL A 198 -10.56 2.25 5.19
CA VAL A 198 -11.89 2.63 4.68
C VAL A 198 -11.91 2.60 3.17
N LEU A 199 -10.90 3.16 2.50
CA LEU A 199 -10.78 3.10 1.04
C LEU A 199 -10.79 1.67 0.52
N ARG A 200 -9.99 0.77 1.12
CA ARG A 200 -10.00 -0.66 0.75
C ARG A 200 -11.39 -1.27 0.94
N GLN A 201 -12.04 -0.99 2.07
CA GLN A 201 -13.37 -1.52 2.37
C GLN A 201 -14.41 -1.07 1.33
N GLU A 202 -14.49 0.23 1.03
CA GLU A 202 -15.45 0.76 0.06
C GLU A 202 -15.20 0.21 -1.35
N LEU A 203 -13.93 0.10 -1.77
CA LEU A 203 -13.58 -0.52 -3.05
C LEU A 203 -13.92 -2.00 -3.10
N SER A 204 -13.67 -2.77 -2.04
CA SER A 204 -14.09 -4.17 -1.97
C SER A 204 -15.61 -4.32 -2.07
N GLN A 205 -16.37 -3.47 -1.38
CA GLN A 205 -17.83 -3.47 -1.46
C GLN A 205 -18.33 -3.13 -2.87
N PHE A 206 -17.72 -2.12 -3.51
CA PHE A 206 -18.01 -1.74 -4.88
C PHE A 206 -17.73 -2.90 -5.86
N LEU A 207 -16.57 -3.55 -5.75
CA LEU A 207 -16.20 -4.67 -6.61
C LEU A 207 -17.17 -5.85 -6.44
N THR A 208 -17.50 -6.22 -5.19
CA THR A 208 -18.47 -7.29 -4.90
C THR A 208 -19.86 -6.96 -5.45
N ALA A 209 -20.31 -5.70 -5.37
CA ALA A 209 -21.58 -5.27 -5.94
C ALA A 209 -21.61 -5.36 -7.48
N ASN A 210 -20.44 -5.31 -8.13
CA ASN A 210 -20.27 -5.46 -9.58
C ASN A 210 -19.87 -6.90 -10.00
N GLY A 211 -19.95 -7.88 -9.08
CA GLY A 211 -19.73 -9.29 -9.39
C GLY A 211 -18.28 -9.72 -9.48
N ILE A 212 -17.35 -8.95 -8.90
CA ILE A 212 -15.92 -9.27 -8.77
C ILE A 212 -15.62 -9.76 -7.35
#